data_AF-A0A953AMJ4-F1
#
_entry.id   AF-A0A953AMJ4-F1
#
_cell.length_a   1.000
_cell.length_b   1.000
_cell.length_c   1.000
_cell.angle_alpha   90.00
_cell.angle_beta   90.00
_cell.angle_gamma   90.00
#
_symmetry.space_group_name_H-M   'P 1'
#
loop_
_entity.id
_entity.type
_entity.pdbx_description
1 polymer ?
#
loop_
_entity_poly.entity_id
_entity_poly.type
_entity_poly.pdbx_seq_one_letter_code
_entity_poly.pdbx_strand_id
1 'polypeptide(L)'
;MAIVRRLLLFLAIGALVGVVIASFTAMQTIPWYNTAGSGQALCNCLETARDATQAVIRWQLIGAAIGGVAFLILGIVLTVRGRNRRRMQSEPSASAPTTPPPRM
;
A
#
# COMPACT_ATOMS: atom_id res chain seq x y z
N MET A 1 18.97 4.52 8.30
CA MET A 1 17.64 4.35 8.93
C MET A 1 16.47 5.05 8.20
N ALA A 2 16.64 6.25 7.63
CA ALA A 2 15.51 7.00 7.06
C ALA A 2 14.79 6.32 5.87
N ILE A 3 15.52 5.63 4.98
CA ILE A 3 14.94 4.95 3.81
C ILE A 3 14.11 3.74 4.23
N VAL A 4 14.66 2.89 5.09
CA VAL A 4 13.97 1.70 5.62
C VAL A 4 12.68 2.09 6.33
N ARG A 5 12.72 3.12 7.20
CA ARG A 5 11.52 3.64 7.87
C ARG A 5 10.46 4.10 6.87
N ARG A 6 10.87 4.76 5.78
CA ARG A 6 9.95 5.24 4.74
C ARG A 6 9.28 4.07 4.01
N LEU A 7 10.04 3.04 3.65
CA LEU A 7 9.50 1.85 3.00
C LEU A 7 8.53 1.08 3.91
N LEU A 8 8.87 0.93 5.19
CA LEU A 8 7.98 0.30 6.17
C LEU A 8 6.67 1.08 6.34
N LEU A 9 6.72 2.41 6.35
CA LEU A 9 5.50 3.23 6.39
C LEU A 9 4.63 3.04 5.15
N PHE A 10 5.23 3.02 3.96
CA PHE A 10 4.49 2.76 2.72
C PHE A 10 3.86 1.37 2.73
N LEU A 11 4.60 0.34 3.15
CA LEU A 11 4.09 -1.02 3.30
C LEU A 11 2.92 -1.08 4.30
N ALA A 12 3.08 -0.48 5.48
CA ALA A 12 2.06 -0.49 6.52
C ALA A 12 0.78 0.23 6.09
N ILE A 13 0.92 1.38 5.43
CA ILE A 13 -0.22 2.13 4.86
C ILE A 13 -0.91 1.30 3.78
N GLY A 14 -0.14 0.70 2.86
CA GLY A 14 -0.68 -0.14 1.82
C GLY A 14 -1.44 -1.36 2.34
N ALA A 15 -0.89 -2.03 3.35
CA ALA A 15 -1.54 -3.17 4.00
C ALA A 15 -2.85 -2.75 4.67
N LEU A 16 -2.86 -1.63 5.41
CA LEU A 16 -4.08 -1.12 6.06
C LEU A 16 -5.16 -0.73 5.04
N VAL A 17 -4.79 -0.01 3.98
CA VAL A 17 -5.71 0.35 2.89
C VAL A 17 -6.27 -0.91 2.22
N GLY A 18 -5.41 -1.90 1.96
CA GLY A 18 -5.81 -3.19 1.40
C GLY A 18 -6.83 -3.95 2.26
N VAL A 19 -6.63 -3.98 3.58
CA VAL A 19 -7.58 -4.60 4.53
C VAL A 19 -8.91 -3.87 4.58
N VAL A 20 -8.89 -2.53 4.57
CA VAL A 20 -10.12 -1.73 4.58
C VAL A 20 -10.94 -2.00 3.31
N ILE A 21 -10.30 -1.96 2.15
CA ILE A 21 -10.97 -2.26 0.87
C ILE A 21 -11.53 -3.68 0.88
N ALA A 22 -10.74 -4.67 1.30
CA ALA A 22 -11.18 -6.06 1.43
C ALA A 22 -12.40 -6.22 2.35
N SER A 23 -12.42 -5.48 3.46
CA SER A 23 -13.52 -5.51 4.44
C SER A 23 -14.80 -4.90 3.87
N PHE A 24 -14.69 -3.79 3.13
CA PHE A 24 -15.84 -3.20 2.41
C PHE A 24 -16.39 -4.14 1.34
N THR A 25 -15.52 -4.77 0.54
CA THR A 25 -15.95 -5.77 -0.46
C THR A 25 -16.58 -7.01 0.18
N ALA A 26 -16.08 -7.45 1.34
CA ALA A 26 -16.67 -8.57 2.07
C ALA A 26 -18.09 -8.21 2.57
N MET A 27 -18.29 -7.05 3.18
CA MET A 27 -19.62 -6.61 3.64
C MET A 27 -20.63 -6.47 2.50
N GLN A 28 -20.21 -6.05 1.30
CA GLN A 28 -21.12 -5.93 0.15
C GLN A 28 -21.43 -7.25 -0.54
N THR A 29 -20.54 -8.25 -0.45
CA THR A 29 -20.73 -9.56 -1.10
C THR A 29 -21.46 -10.58 -0.23
N ILE A 30 -21.34 -10.50 1.09
CA ILE A 30 -22.07 -11.37 2.03
C ILE A 30 -23.61 -11.31 1.82
N PRO A 31 -24.28 -10.15 1.63
CA PRO A 31 -25.71 -10.15 1.36
C PRO A 31 -26.04 -10.72 -0.02
N TRP A 32 -25.16 -10.64 -1.02
CA TRP A 32 -25.43 -11.20 -2.36
C TRP A 32 -25.37 -12.73 -2.41
N TYR A 33 -24.58 -13.35 -1.53
CA TYR A 33 -24.52 -14.81 -1.36
C TYR A 33 -25.41 -15.34 -0.23
N ASN A 34 -25.92 -14.48 0.67
CA ASN A 34 -26.83 -14.84 1.77
C ASN A 34 -28.23 -14.23 1.65
N THR A 35 -28.60 -13.66 0.51
CA THR A 35 -29.99 -13.30 0.20
C THR A 35 -30.83 -14.57 0.10
N ALA A 36 -31.40 -14.94 1.24
CA ALA A 36 -32.65 -15.67 1.44
C ALA A 36 -33.13 -16.53 0.25
N GLY A 37 -32.48 -17.67 0.04
CA GLY A 37 -32.97 -18.72 -0.87
C GLY A 37 -32.90 -20.13 -0.27
N SER A 38 -31.98 -20.39 0.66
CA SER A 38 -31.86 -21.69 1.33
C SER A 38 -32.14 -21.53 2.82
N GLY A 39 -33.25 -22.11 3.29
CA GLY A 39 -33.60 -22.22 4.72
C GLY A 39 -32.55 -22.91 5.60
N GLN A 40 -31.40 -23.31 5.03
CA GLN A 40 -30.27 -23.91 5.70
C GLN A 40 -29.38 -22.89 6.44
N ALA A 41 -29.29 -21.63 5.99
CA ALA A 41 -28.48 -20.61 6.66
C ALA A 41 -29.00 -20.25 8.06
N LEU A 42 -30.33 -20.37 8.28
CA LEU A 42 -30.95 -20.17 9.61
C LEU A 42 -30.78 -21.38 10.53
N CYS A 43 -30.81 -22.61 10.00
CA CYS A 43 -30.67 -23.82 10.82
C CYS A 43 -29.23 -24.09 11.27
N ASN A 44 -28.24 -23.52 10.59
CA ASN A 44 -26.82 -23.71 10.90
C ASN A 44 -26.08 -22.37 11.02
N CYS A 45 -26.66 -21.44 11.80
CA CYS A 45 -26.10 -20.10 12.03
C CYS A 45 -24.64 -20.13 12.51
N LEU A 46 -24.25 -21.10 13.34
CA LEU A 46 -22.91 -21.16 13.90
C LEU A 46 -21.86 -21.64 12.88
N GLU A 47 -22.22 -22.64 12.06
CA GLU A 47 -21.35 -23.17 11.01
C GLU A 47 -21.14 -22.13 9.90
N THR A 48 -22.23 -21.48 9.48
CA THR A 48 -22.20 -20.42 8.47
C THR A 48 -21.38 -19.20 8.94
N ALA A 49 -21.49 -18.84 10.23
CA ALA A 49 -20.67 -17.78 10.80
C ALA A 49 -19.17 -18.14 10.86
N ARG A 50 -18.83 -19.39 11.17
CA ARG A 50 -17.42 -19.85 11.15
C ARG A 50 -16.83 -19.84 9.75
N ASP A 51 -17.56 -20.32 8.76
CA ASP A 51 -17.11 -20.30 7.35
C ASP A 51 -17.00 -18.89 6.81
N ALA A 52 -17.96 -18.01 7.14
CA ALA A 52 -17.89 -16.60 6.77
C ALA A 52 -16.66 -15.91 7.41
N THR A 53 -16.35 -16.21 8.67
CA THR A 53 -15.19 -15.64 9.36
C THR A 53 -13.87 -16.10 8.73
N GLN A 54 -13.76 -17.39 8.39
CA GLN A 54 -12.60 -17.94 7.68
C GLN A 54 -12.42 -17.28 6.29
N ALA A 55 -13.53 -17.08 5.57
CA ALA A 55 -13.51 -16.43 4.27
C ALA A 55 -13.07 -14.96 4.39
N VAL A 56 -13.59 -14.21 5.36
CA VAL A 56 -13.23 -12.80 5.59
C VAL A 56 -11.75 -12.66 5.93
N ILE A 57 -11.20 -13.53 6.80
CA ILE A 57 -9.78 -13.50 7.16
C ILE A 57 -8.90 -13.77 5.93
N ARG A 58 -9.26 -14.74 5.08
CA ARG A 58 -8.52 -15.01 3.84
C ARG A 58 -8.54 -13.80 2.90
N TRP A 59 -9.70 -13.18 2.71
CA TRP A 59 -9.83 -11.99 1.86
C TRP A 59 -9.07 -10.78 2.41
N GLN A 60 -9.07 -10.59 3.72
CA GLN A 60 -8.28 -9.54 4.37
C GLN A 60 -6.77 -9.78 4.22
N LEU A 61 -6.30 -11.03 4.33
CA LEU A 61 -4.90 -11.39 4.09
C LEU A 61 -4.49 -11.12 2.64
N ILE A 62 -5.32 -11.50 1.68
CA ILE A 62 -5.08 -11.24 0.25
C ILE A 62 -5.06 -9.73 -0.01
N GLY A 63 -6.04 -9.00 0.53
CA GLY A 63 -6.10 -7.53 0.42
C GLY A 63 -4.86 -6.85 1.04
N ALA A 64 -4.45 -7.29 2.22
CA ALA A 64 -3.24 -6.80 2.89
C ALA A 64 -1.97 -7.06 2.06
N ALA A 65 -1.84 -8.28 1.50
CA ALA A 65 -0.70 -8.65 0.69
C ALA A 65 -0.63 -7.83 -0.60
N ILE A 66 -1.73 -7.71 -1.33
CA ILE A 66 -1.79 -6.94 -2.58
C ILE A 66 -1.54 -5.44 -2.30
N GLY A 67 -2.26 -4.87 -1.32
CA GLY A 67 -2.11 -3.47 -0.94
C GLY A 67 -0.70 -3.15 -0.44
N GLY A 68 -0.13 -4.03 0.39
CA GLY A 68 1.23 -3.92 0.89
C GLY A 68 2.27 -3.95 -0.23
N VAL A 69 2.21 -4.92 -1.14
CA VAL A 69 3.14 -5.04 -2.27
C VAL A 69 3.02 -3.83 -3.21
N ALA A 70 1.81 -3.41 -3.56
CA ALA A 70 1.60 -2.28 -4.46
C ALA A 70 2.17 -0.97 -3.90
N PHE A 71 1.91 -0.66 -2.63
CA PHE A 71 2.46 0.54 -1.99
C PHE A 71 3.95 0.44 -1.70
N LEU A 72 4.48 -0.76 -1.44
CA LEU A 72 5.93 -0.96 -1.30
C LEU A 72 6.63 -0.64 -2.62
N ILE A 73 6.12 -1.13 -3.75
CA ILE A 73 6.64 -0.78 -5.09
C ILE A 73 6.57 0.74 -5.30
N LEU A 74 5.44 1.37 -4.99
CA LEU A 74 5.28 2.82 -5.10
C LEU A 74 6.30 3.58 -4.25
N GLY A 75 6.51 3.14 -3.01
CA GLY A 75 7.51 3.70 -2.09
C GLY A 75 8.94 3.58 -2.63
N ILE A 76 9.29 2.45 -3.25
CA ILE A 76 10.59 2.27 -3.94
C ILE A 76 10.72 3.25 -5.10
N VAL A 77 9.73 3.33 -5.99
CA VAL A 77 9.77 4.22 -7.16
C VAL A 77 9.93 5.68 -6.74
N LEU A 78 9.16 6.13 -5.74
CA LEU A 78 9.22 7.51 -5.24
C LEU A 78 10.56 7.82 -4.55
N THR A 79 11.13 6.86 -3.80
CA THR A 79 12.43 7.06 -3.16
C THR A 79 13.57 7.12 -4.18
N VAL A 80 13.57 6.23 -5.19
CA VAL A 80 14.56 6.24 -6.29
C VAL A 80 14.45 7.52 -7.11
N ARG A 81 13.24 7.91 -7.52
CA ARG A 81 12.99 9.10 -8.34
C ARG A 81 13.36 10.40 -7.60
N GLY A 82 13.06 10.47 -6.30
CA GLY A 82 13.46 11.59 -5.45
C GLY A 82 14.97 11.71 -5.28
N ARG A 83 15.69 10.59 -5.20
CA ARG A 83 17.16 10.56 -5.13
C ARG A 83 17.80 11.04 -6.44
N ASN A 84 17.23 10.66 -7.58
CA ASN A 84 17.73 11.07 -8.89
C ASN A 84 17.57 12.58 -9.13
N ARG A 85 16.42 13.16 -8.74
CA ARG A 85 16.20 14.61 -8.79
C ARG A 85 17.18 15.40 -7.92
N ARG A 86 17.44 14.92 -6.70
CA ARG A 86 18.43 15.57 -5.80
C ARG A 86 19.83 15.53 -6.38
N ARG A 87 20.24 14.43 -7.03
CA ARG A 87 21.53 14.35 -7.73
C ARG A 87 21.64 15.38 -8.86
N MET A 88 20.64 15.46 -9.74
CA MET A 88 20.63 16.44 -10.85
C MET A 88 20.69 17.89 -10.36
N GLN A 89 20.11 18.18 -9.20
CA GLN A 89 20.12 19.53 -8.62
C GLN A 89 21.39 19.84 -7.82
N SER A 90 22.19 18.82 -7.51
CA SER A 90 23.48 18.96 -6.83
C SER A 90 24.64 19.07 -7.81
N GLU A 91 24.40 18.99 -9.12
CA GLU A 91 25.41 19.27 -10.13
C GLU A 91 25.62 20.80 -10.12
N PRO A 92 26.73 21.29 -9.53
CA PRO A 92 26.95 22.71 -9.44
C PRO A 92 27.16 23.25 -10.85
N SER A 93 26.70 24.47 -11.11
CA SER A 93 27.20 25.31 -12.18
C SER A 93 28.74 25.32 -12.15
N ALA A 94 29.39 24.40 -12.85
CA ALA A 94 30.83 24.36 -13.07
C ALA A 94 31.25 25.36 -14.15
N SER A 95 30.62 26.54 -14.15
CA SER A 95 30.90 27.63 -15.09
C SER A 95 30.59 28.98 -14.44
N ALA A 96 31.19 29.26 -13.29
CA ALA A 96 31.52 30.63 -12.94
C ALA A 96 32.99 30.83 -13.33
N PRO A 97 33.30 31.58 -14.40
CA PRO A 97 34.68 31.81 -14.81
C PRO A 97 35.43 32.52 -13.67
N THR A 98 36.59 32.00 -13.33
CA THR A 98 37.57 32.64 -12.46
C THR A 98 38.09 33.89 -13.18
N THR A 99 37.53 35.06 -12.88
CA THR A 99 38.15 36.33 -13.30
C THR A 99 39.38 36.55 -12.42
N PRO A 100 40.61 36.65 -12.98
CA PRO A 100 41.82 36.84 -12.19
C PRO A 100 41.85 38.23 -11.52
N PRO A 101 42.59 38.39 -10.40
CA PRO A 101 42.59 39.63 -9.61
C PRO A 101 43.25 40.81 -10.35
N PRO A 102 42.91 42.06 -9.96
CA PRO A 102 43.31 43.27 -10.67
C PRO A 102 44.83 43.48 -10.59
N ARG A 103 45.46 43.74 -11.74
CA ARG A 103 46.80 44.34 -11.78
C ARG A 103 46.67 45.86 -11.81
N MET A 104 47.46 46.48 -10.93
CA MET A 104 47.68 47.93 -10.79
C MET A 104 47.98 48.61 -12.12
#